data_AF-K1THV1-F1
#
_entry.id   AF-K1THV1-F1
#
_cell.length_a   1.000
_cell.length_b   1.000
_cell.length_c   1.000
_cell.angle_alpha   90.00
_cell.angle_beta   90.00
_cell.angle_gamma   90.00
#
_symmetry.space_group_name_H-M   'P 1'
#
loop_
_entity.id
_entity.type
_entity.pdbx_description
1 polymer ?
#
loop_
_entity_poly.entity_id
_entity_poly.type
_entity_poly.pdbx_seq_one_letter_code
_entity_poly.pdbx_strand_id
1 'polypeptide(L)' 'MDEQVSEREYLEVHRTLTGAGFEHYEVSNYALPGCRARHNAAYWSGDEYLGIGPAAHSFNGKSRRWAAASIDGYLAGAG' A
#
# COMPACT_ATOMS: atom_id res chain seq x y z
N MET A 1 -15.35 -9.99 12.08
CA MET A 1 -15.13 -10.99 11.02
C MET A 1 -14.66 -12.25 11.71
N ASP A 2 -15.24 -13.38 11.35
CA ASP A 2 -14.76 -14.68 11.83
C ASP A 2 -13.46 -15.04 11.10
N GLU A 3 -12.49 -15.60 11.81
CA GLU A 3 -11.15 -15.89 11.26
C GLU A 3 -11.22 -16.86 10.08
N GLN A 4 -12.09 -17.87 10.17
CA GLN A 4 -12.29 -18.86 9.11
C GLN A 4 -12.87 -18.23 7.83
N VAL A 5 -13.73 -17.23 7.97
CA VAL A 5 -14.28 -16.49 6.83
C VAL A 5 -13.17 -15.70 6.13
N SER A 6 -12.33 -15.00 6.90
CA SER A 6 -11.20 -14.22 6.38
C SER A 6 -10.20 -15.10 5.63
N GLU A 7 -9.86 -16.26 6.19
CA GLU A 7 -8.95 -17.23 5.53
C GLU A 7 -9.54 -17.72 4.20
N ARG A 8 -10.82 -18.12 4.20
CA ARG A 8 -11.50 -18.61 3.00
C ARG A 8 -11.51 -17.57 1.90
N GLU A 9 -11.85 -16.32 2.23
CA GLU A 9 -11.90 -15.21 1.27
C GLU A 9 -10.51 -14.88 0.71
N TYR A 10 -9.49 -14.85 1.57
CA TYR A 10 -8.11 -14.62 1.14
C TYR A 10 -7.64 -15.70 0.15
N LEU A 11 -7.88 -16.98 0.47
CA LEU A 11 -7.50 -18.09 -0.40
C LEU A 11 -8.28 -18.09 -1.72
N GLU A 12 -9.54 -17.66 -1.71
CA GLU A 12 -10.34 -17.52 -2.93
C GLU A 12 -9.74 -16.46 -3.86
N VAL A 13 -9.47 -15.26 -3.35
CA VAL A 13 -8.82 -14.19 -4.12
C VAL A 13 -7.48 -14.65 -4.68
N HIS A 14 -6.68 -15.33 -3.87
CA HIS A 14 -5.37 -15.85 -4.30
C HIS A 14 -5.50 -16.81 -5.47
N ARG A 15 -6.38 -17.82 -5.37
CA ARG A 15 -6.59 -18.80 -6.45
C ARG A 15 -7.14 -18.16 -7.72
N THR A 16 -8.13 -17.27 -7.60
CA THR A 16 -8.75 -16.62 -8.75
C THR A 16 -7.74 -15.77 -9.51
N LEU A 17 -6.97 -14.94 -8.83
CA LEU A 17 -6.04 -14.00 -9.47
C LEU A 17 -4.81 -14.71 -10.04
N THR A 18 -4.24 -15.68 -9.32
CA THR A 18 -3.12 -16.48 -9.84
C THR A 18 -3.54 -17.34 -11.03
N GLY A 19 -4.73 -17.93 -10.99
CA GLY A 19 -5.32 -18.66 -12.12
C GLY A 19 -5.57 -17.78 -13.35
N ALA A 20 -5.77 -16.47 -13.16
CA ALA A 20 -5.91 -15.48 -14.24
C ALA A 20 -4.56 -14.89 -14.71
N GLY A 21 -3.42 -15.38 -14.20
CA GLY A 21 -2.08 -14.94 -14.61
C GLY A 21 -1.54 -13.72 -13.86
N PHE A 22 -2.18 -13.28 -12.79
CA PHE A 22 -1.63 -12.24 -11.92
C PHE A 22 -0.59 -12.83 -10.96
N GLU A 23 0.49 -12.10 -10.76
CA GLU A 23 1.52 -12.39 -9.78
C GLU A 23 1.13 -11.81 -8.42
N HIS A 24 1.13 -12.64 -7.38
CA HIS A 24 1.00 -12.20 -6.00
C HIS A 24 2.33 -11.64 -5.51
N TYR A 25 2.56 -10.34 -5.69
CA TYR A 25 3.89 -9.74 -5.49
C TYR A 25 4.11 -9.16 -4.09
N GLU A 26 3.05 -9.00 -3.29
CA GLU A 26 3.11 -8.71 -1.86
C GLU A 26 1.79 -9.10 -1.17
N VAL A 27 1.74 -9.01 0.17
CA VAL A 27 0.65 -9.53 1.02
C VAL A 27 -0.76 -9.25 0.47
N SER A 28 -1.05 -8.01 0.08
CA SER A 28 -2.39 -7.60 -0.36
C SER A 28 -2.52 -7.25 -1.85
N ASN A 29 -1.45 -7.38 -2.65
CA ASN A 29 -1.47 -6.92 -4.04
C ASN A 29 -1.07 -7.97 -5.07
N TYR A 30 -1.76 -7.89 -6.20
CA TYR A 30 -1.58 -8.72 -7.38
C TYR A 30 -1.43 -7.83 -8.60
N ALA A 31 -0.62 -8.25 -9.57
CA ALA A 31 -0.48 -7.55 -10.84
C ALA A 31 -0.10 -8.51 -11.96
N LEU A 32 -0.50 -8.21 -13.19
CA LEU A 32 0.08 -8.87 -14.36
C LEU A 32 1.60 -8.56 -14.44
N PRO A 33 2.39 -9.44 -15.09
CA PRO A 33 3.81 -9.19 -15.30
C PRO A 33 4.08 -7.79 -15.89
N GLY A 34 4.97 -7.04 -15.28
CA GLY A 34 5.30 -5.66 -15.68
C GLY A 34 4.35 -4.58 -15.17
N CYS A 35 3.23 -4.93 -14.53
CA CYS A 35 2.22 -3.99 -14.03
C CYS A 35 2.27 -3.79 -12.50
N ARG A 36 3.35 -4.20 -11.83
CA ARG A 36 3.49 -4.05 -10.37
C ARG A 36 3.50 -2.57 -9.97
N ALA A 37 2.77 -2.22 -8.92
CA ALA A 37 2.71 -0.84 -8.45
C ALA A 37 4.03 -0.42 -7.78
N ARG A 38 4.76 0.49 -8.43
CA ARG A 38 6.02 1.04 -7.90
C ARG A 38 5.83 1.72 -6.54
N HIS A 39 4.72 2.44 -6.36
CA HIS A 39 4.41 3.12 -5.11
C HIS A 39 4.23 2.13 -3.95
N ASN A 40 3.49 1.03 -4.17
CA ASN A 40 3.26 0.04 -3.12
C ASN A 40 4.55 -0.71 -2.77
N ALA A 41 5.35 -1.05 -3.78
CA ALA A 41 6.66 -1.66 -3.59
C ALA A 41 7.60 -0.78 -2.75
N ALA A 42 7.56 0.55 -2.92
CA ALA A 42 8.41 1.50 -2.19
C ALA A 42 8.25 1.42 -0.66
N TYR A 43 7.06 1.05 -0.16
CA TYR A 43 6.86 0.86 1.28
C TYR A 43 7.73 -0.26 1.87
N TRP A 44 8.02 -1.28 1.06
CA TRP A 44 8.76 -2.48 1.46
C TRP A 44 10.24 -2.44 1.06
N SER A 45 10.56 -1.89 -0.11
CA SER A 45 11.93 -1.80 -0.60
C SER A 45 12.77 -0.76 0.14
N GLY A 46 12.12 0.15 0.88
CA GLY A 46 12.79 1.29 1.49
C GLY A 46 13.19 2.35 0.47
N ASP A 47 12.51 2.39 -0.69
CA ASP A 47 12.71 3.46 -1.65
C ASP A 47 12.09 4.77 -1.14
N GLU A 48 12.65 5.89 -1.57
CA GLU A 48 12.13 7.21 -1.23
C GLU A 48 10.75 7.44 -1.86
N TYR A 49 9.83 8.03 -1.09
CA TYR A 49 8.52 8.45 -1.60
C TYR A 49 8.01 9.68 -0.86
N LEU A 50 7.31 10.54 -1.60
CA LEU A 50 6.69 11.76 -1.09
C LEU A 50 5.17 11.57 -0.99
N GLY A 51 4.64 11.67 0.22
CA GLY A 51 3.20 11.73 0.48
C GLY A 51 2.71 13.16 0.43
N ILE A 52 1.61 13.38 -0.29
CA ILE A 52 0.96 14.68 -0.43
C ILE A 52 -0.51 14.52 -0.06
N GLY A 53 -1.00 15.41 0.80
CA GLY A 53 -2.38 15.40 1.30
C GLY A 53 -2.47 15.12 2.81
N PRO A 54 -3.67 15.32 3.40
CA PRO A 54 -3.91 15.00 4.80
C PRO A 54 -3.59 13.53 5.10
N ALA A 55 -2.96 13.28 6.26
CA ALA A 55 -2.49 11.96 6.70
C ALA A 55 -1.46 11.28 5.78
N ALA A 56 -0.93 11.95 4.76
CA ALA A 56 0.02 11.35 3.85
C ALA A 56 1.38 11.11 4.53
N HIS A 57 1.97 9.94 4.26
CA HIS A 57 3.30 9.58 4.75
C HIS A 57 4.36 9.80 3.69
N SER A 58 5.55 10.21 4.10
CA SER A 58 6.73 10.27 3.23
C SER A 58 7.91 9.55 3.87
N PHE A 59 8.81 9.04 3.04
CA PHE A 59 10.10 8.49 3.44
C PHE A 59 11.20 9.05 2.54
N ASN A 60 12.25 9.61 3.14
CA ASN A 60 13.38 10.22 2.41
C ASN A 60 14.66 9.37 2.47
N GLY A 61 14.51 8.05 2.67
CA GLY A 61 15.65 7.13 2.82
C GLY A 61 16.28 7.14 4.21
N LYS A 62 15.91 8.09 5.10
CA LYS A 62 16.48 8.22 6.45
C LYS A 62 15.41 8.25 7.54
N SER A 63 14.35 9.02 7.35
CA SER A 63 13.28 9.22 8.31
C SER A 63 11.92 9.26 7.63
N ARG A 64 10.89 8.90 8.40
CA ARG A 64 9.49 8.98 7.98
C ARG A 64 8.87 10.25 8.55
N ARG A 65 8.03 10.91 7.76
CA ARG A 65 7.19 12.05 8.17
C ARG A 65 5.75 11.80 7.76
N TRP A 66 4.82 12.43 8.46
CA TRP A 66 3.39 12.32 8.18
C TRP A 66 2.73 13.68 8.28
N ALA A 67 1.91 13.99 7.29
CA ALA A 67 1.09 15.20 7.28
C ALA A 67 0.00 15.12 8.35
N ALA A 68 -0.45 16.27 8.86
CA ALA A 68 -1.63 16.33 9.71
C ALA A 68 -2.82 15.60 9.05
N ALA A 69 -3.55 14.83 9.85
CA ALA A 69 -4.69 14.04 9.36
C ALA A 69 -5.93 14.89 9.08
N SER A 70 -6.09 16.01 9.78
CA SER A 70 -7.17 16.95 9.51
C SER A 70 -6.86 17.80 8.28
N ILE A 71 -7.91 18.12 7.52
CA ILE A 71 -7.80 19.02 6.36
C ILE A 71 -7.26 20.38 6.83
N ASP A 72 -7.83 20.95 7.90
CA ASP A 72 -7.39 22.25 8.43
C ASP A 72 -5.93 22.24 8.87
N GLY A 73 -5.48 21.16 9.53
CA GLY A 73 -4.08 21.01 9.93
C GLY A 73 -3.15 20.92 8.74
N TYR A 74 -3.53 20.16 7.71
CA TYR A 74 -2.75 20.03 6.48
C TYR A 74 -2.66 21.37 5.73
N LEU A 75 -3.79 22.09 5.61
CA LEU A 75 -3.84 23.40 4.96
C LEU A 75 -3.03 24.46 5.73
N ALA A 76 -2.97 24.36 7.06
CA ALA A 76 -2.12 25.20 7.89
C ALA A 76 -0.61 24.87 7.81
N GLY A 77 -0.23 23.81 7.07
CA GLY A 77 1.16 23.37 6.95
C GLY A 77 1.68 22.59 8.15
N ALA A 78 0.80 22.08 9.02
CA ALA A 78 1.21 21.22 10.12
C ALA A 78 1.59 19.83 9.57
N GLY A 79 2.89 19.51 9.53
CA GLY A 79 3.41 18.22 9.08
C GLY A 79 4.93 18.18 8.94
#